data_AF-A0A942P0F9-F1
#
_entry.id   AF-A0A942P0F9-F1
#
_cell.length_a   1.000
_cell.length_b   1.000
_cell.length_c   1.000
_cell.angle_alpha   90.00
_cell.angle_beta   90.00
_cell.angle_gamma   90.00
#
_symmetry.space_group_name_H-M   'P 1'
#
loop_
_entity.id
_entity.type
_entity.pdbx_description
1 polymer ?
#
loop_
_entity_poly.entity_id
_entity_poly.type
_entity_poly.pdbx_seq_one_letter_code
_entity_poly.pdbx_strand_id
1 'polypeptide(L)'
;ILYRDEKQEIQESGFTGFEISSIIEIDKEATLRLMMDPTSSDSLVVKGEAALNLTIDRSGKMSLTGAYNLNEGSYIVTLESIVKRKFDIDPGSTLIWNGDPLDADISINAIYTVRTSPIDLVADQIVGLSEADQNTYKQRYPFLVYLKLRGALMKPEISFDIQLRPEDKGIFGGAVNAKLNMLNEDPSALNKQVFALLVLGRFIQENPLQSGANMGASTVVRSTVGKFLSSELNKLSAKLVPGVELNFDVQSYDDYESGQAEGRTQVDIGAKKQLFNERLTVQVGGVVDVEGERAKQNSASNITTDVTVEYKLTKDGRYRLKGFSHNQYEGALEGQLVETGIGVVYVRDFNRWKQFFRAPWKKRDSSKTEKP
;
A
#
# COMPACT_ATOMS: atom_id res chain seq x y z
N ILE A 1 8.57 -2.32 -14.60
CA ILE A 1 8.77 -1.63 -15.90
C ILE A 1 7.38 -1.45 -16.51
N LEU A 2 6.77 -0.30 -16.31
CA LEU A 2 5.55 0.08 -17.02
C LEU A 2 5.78 1.53 -17.46
N TYR A 3 6.26 1.68 -18.69
CA TYR A 3 6.19 2.94 -19.41
C TYR A 3 4.73 3.09 -19.84
N ARG A 4 4.02 4.00 -19.17
CA ARG A 4 2.81 4.61 -19.74
C ARG A 4 3.34 5.73 -20.63
N ASP A 5 3.17 5.61 -21.94
CA ASP A 5 3.34 6.75 -22.84
C ASP A 5 2.29 7.80 -22.45
N GLU A 6 2.68 8.74 -21.58
CA GLU A 6 1.99 10.01 -21.45
C GLU A 6 2.35 10.82 -22.69
N LYS A 7 1.46 10.80 -23.68
CA LYS A 7 1.38 11.92 -24.61
C LYS A 7 1.26 13.17 -23.75
N GLN A 8 2.26 14.06 -23.80
CA GLN A 8 2.11 15.42 -23.30
C GLN A 8 0.94 16.06 -24.05
N GLU A 9 -0.24 16.06 -23.43
CA GLU A 9 -1.31 16.97 -23.81
C GLU A 9 -0.82 18.36 -23.47
N ILE A 10 -0.41 19.12 -24.48
CA ILE A 10 -0.18 20.55 -24.35
C ILE A 10 -1.53 21.14 -23.96
N GLN A 11 -1.69 21.52 -22.70
CA GLN A 11 -2.97 22.01 -22.20
C GLN A 11 -3.18 23.46 -22.64
N GLU A 12 -4.15 23.63 -23.53
CA GLU A 12 -4.69 24.92 -23.92
C GLU A 12 -5.72 25.34 -22.85
N SER A 13 -5.54 26.52 -22.25
CA SER A 13 -6.58 27.10 -21.41
C SER A 13 -7.88 27.27 -22.22
N GLY A 14 -9.04 27.20 -21.56
CA GLY A 14 -10.33 27.52 -22.20
C GLY A 14 -10.44 28.96 -22.72
N PHE A 15 -9.45 29.80 -22.43
CA PHE A 15 -9.27 31.14 -22.97
C PHE A 15 -8.23 31.10 -24.10
N THR A 16 -8.69 31.15 -25.34
CA THR A 16 -7.83 31.32 -26.52
C THR A 16 -8.02 32.72 -27.12
N GLY A 17 -7.02 33.23 -27.83
CA GLY A 17 -7.07 34.56 -28.46
C GLY A 17 -6.66 35.75 -27.58
N PHE A 18 -6.32 35.52 -26.31
CA PHE A 18 -5.82 36.53 -25.38
C PHE A 18 -4.36 36.25 -25.01
N GLU A 19 -3.61 37.31 -24.72
CA GLU A 19 -2.27 37.23 -24.15
C GLU A 19 -2.33 37.85 -22.76
N ILE A 20 -1.96 37.07 -21.74
CA ILE A 20 -2.04 37.46 -20.32
C ILE A 20 -0.65 37.34 -19.72
N SER A 21 -0.23 38.37 -19.00
CA SER A 21 0.95 38.37 -18.15
C SER A 21 0.55 38.91 -16.78
N SER A 22 0.80 38.16 -15.72
CA SER A 22 0.32 38.48 -14.37
C SER A 22 1.36 38.11 -13.33
N ILE A 23 1.55 39.00 -12.36
CA ILE A 23 2.32 38.71 -11.14
C ILE A 23 1.30 38.41 -10.05
N ILE A 24 1.42 37.23 -9.46
CA ILE A 24 0.56 36.73 -8.39
C ILE A 24 1.42 36.68 -7.14
N GLU A 25 1.03 37.49 -6.16
CA GLU A 25 1.64 37.50 -4.82
C GLU A 25 0.65 36.89 -3.83
N ILE A 26 1.09 35.90 -3.06
CA ILE A 26 0.32 35.29 -1.99
C ILE A 26 0.94 35.74 -0.67
N ASP A 27 0.16 36.43 0.16
CA ASP A 27 0.58 36.83 1.50
C ASP A 27 0.66 35.64 2.44
N LYS A 28 1.61 35.67 3.38
CA LYS A 28 1.83 34.60 4.37
C LYS A 28 0.61 34.23 5.22
N GLU A 29 -0.33 35.15 5.41
CA GLU A 29 -1.57 34.92 6.16
C GLU A 29 -2.68 34.29 5.30
N ALA A 30 -2.50 34.25 3.97
CA ALA A 30 -3.45 33.63 3.06
C ALA A 30 -3.46 32.12 3.24
N THR A 31 -4.65 31.56 3.43
CA THR A 31 -4.86 30.12 3.54
C THR A 31 -5.39 29.57 2.23
N LEU A 32 -4.62 28.69 1.61
CA LEU A 32 -5.00 27.96 0.41
C LEU A 32 -5.42 26.55 0.80
N ARG A 33 -6.61 26.15 0.37
CA ARG A 33 -7.14 24.81 0.56
C ARG A 33 -7.33 24.16 -0.80
N LEU A 34 -6.52 23.14 -1.07
CA LEU A 34 -6.65 22.31 -2.26
C LEU A 34 -7.43 21.05 -1.91
N MET A 35 -8.50 20.81 -2.65
CA MET A 35 -9.28 19.57 -2.61
C MET A 35 -8.89 18.75 -3.83
N MET A 36 -8.19 17.63 -3.63
CA MET A 36 -7.67 16.81 -4.74
C MET A 36 -8.75 15.96 -5.41
N ASP A 37 -9.76 15.53 -4.66
CA ASP A 37 -10.90 14.76 -5.16
C ASP A 37 -12.16 15.19 -4.39
N PRO A 38 -13.25 15.63 -5.06
CA PRO A 38 -14.49 16.04 -4.41
C PRO A 38 -15.20 14.89 -3.67
N THR A 39 -14.83 13.62 -3.93
CA THR A 39 -15.33 12.43 -3.23
C THR A 39 -14.38 11.95 -2.12
N SER A 40 -13.10 12.33 -2.16
CA SER A 40 -12.16 12.07 -1.08
C SER A 40 -12.25 13.16 -0.01
N SER A 41 -12.03 12.78 1.25
CA SER A 41 -11.83 13.75 2.34
C SER A 41 -10.41 14.30 2.40
N ASP A 42 -9.53 13.88 1.50
CA ASP A 42 -8.14 14.30 1.48
C ASP A 42 -8.08 15.78 1.10
N SER A 43 -7.59 16.58 2.04
CA SER A 43 -7.42 18.01 1.84
C SER A 43 -6.01 18.44 2.20
N LEU A 44 -5.39 19.16 1.28
CA LEU A 44 -4.16 19.90 1.55
C LEU A 44 -4.56 21.32 1.94
N VAL A 45 -4.15 21.74 3.14
CA VAL A 45 -4.29 23.12 3.60
C VAL A 45 -2.90 23.67 3.76
N VAL A 46 -2.60 24.79 3.11
CA VAL A 46 -1.30 25.43 3.16
C VAL A 46 -1.44 26.92 3.42
N LYS A 47 -0.46 27.46 4.13
CA LYS A 47 -0.24 28.89 4.30
C LYS A 47 1.22 29.21 4.05
N GLY A 48 1.45 30.32 3.41
CA GLY A 48 2.79 30.84 3.23
C GLY A 48 2.83 31.89 2.14
N GLU A 49 4.04 32.24 1.72
CA GLU A 49 4.28 33.32 0.78
C GLU A 49 4.64 32.78 -0.61
N ALA A 50 4.06 33.40 -1.65
CA ALA A 50 4.42 33.08 -3.02
C ALA A 50 4.60 34.33 -3.85
N ALA A 51 5.55 34.27 -4.78
CA ALA A 51 5.71 35.23 -5.85
C ALA A 51 5.78 34.46 -7.16
N LEU A 52 4.71 34.53 -7.95
CA LEU A 52 4.52 33.72 -9.15
C LEU A 52 4.28 34.64 -10.35
N ASN A 53 4.95 34.36 -11.46
CA ASN A 53 4.70 34.98 -12.75
C ASN A 53 3.92 33.99 -13.63
N LEU A 54 2.67 34.33 -13.93
CA LEU A 54 1.79 33.56 -14.80
C LEU A 54 1.71 34.27 -16.16
N THR A 55 2.01 33.52 -17.23
CA THR A 55 1.75 33.94 -18.60
C THR A 55 0.82 32.96 -19.30
N ILE A 56 -0.03 33.49 -20.17
CA ILE A 56 -0.90 32.71 -21.06
C ILE A 56 -0.76 33.32 -22.46
N ASP A 57 -0.31 32.53 -23.42
CA ASP A 57 -0.21 32.99 -24.81
C ASP A 57 -1.55 32.85 -25.56
N ARG A 58 -1.61 33.36 -26.79
CA ARG A 58 -2.84 33.34 -27.60
C ARG A 58 -3.33 31.94 -27.98
N SER A 59 -2.47 30.93 -27.91
CA SER A 59 -2.86 29.52 -28.07
C SER A 59 -3.51 28.94 -26.81
N GLY A 60 -3.50 29.70 -25.71
CA GLY A 60 -3.95 29.25 -24.41
C GLY A 60 -2.87 28.51 -23.62
N LYS A 61 -1.63 28.41 -24.14
CA LYS A 61 -0.54 27.75 -23.43
C LYS A 61 -0.17 28.59 -22.21
N MET A 62 -0.23 27.95 -21.05
CA MET A 62 0.10 28.58 -19.77
C MET A 62 1.56 28.31 -19.39
N SER A 63 2.19 29.29 -18.74
CA SER A 63 3.49 29.13 -18.10
C SER A 63 3.46 29.83 -16.74
N LEU A 64 3.94 29.15 -15.70
CA LEU A 64 4.07 29.62 -14.34
C LEU A 64 5.53 29.53 -13.92
N THR A 65 6.07 30.60 -13.35
CA THR A 65 7.44 30.61 -12.81
C THR A 65 7.47 31.31 -11.48
N GLY A 66 8.17 30.75 -10.51
CA GLY A 66 8.29 31.33 -9.17
C GLY A 66 8.27 30.27 -8.09
N ALA A 67 8.27 30.72 -6.84
CA ALA A 67 8.31 29.85 -5.68
C ALA A 67 7.13 30.13 -4.74
N TYR A 68 6.66 29.08 -4.10
CA TYR A 68 5.75 29.12 -2.97
C TYR A 68 6.46 28.50 -1.75
N ASN A 69 6.81 29.34 -0.78
CA ASN A 69 7.36 28.92 0.50
C ASN A 69 6.21 28.64 1.47
N LEU A 70 6.15 27.41 1.99
CA LEU A 70 5.14 27.01 2.95
C LEU A 70 5.67 27.25 4.37
N ASN A 71 4.89 27.98 5.16
CA ASN A 71 5.19 28.27 6.57
C ASN A 71 4.38 27.37 7.50
N GLU A 72 3.12 27.10 7.13
CA GLU A 72 2.21 26.25 7.89
C GLU A 72 1.34 25.45 6.94
N GLY A 73 0.78 24.35 7.44
CA GLY A 73 -0.20 23.60 6.68
C GLY A 73 -0.43 22.23 7.26
N SER A 74 -1.31 21.48 6.60
CA SER A 74 -1.50 20.08 6.90
C SER A 74 -1.94 19.30 5.69
N TYR A 75 -1.51 18.04 5.67
CA TYR A 75 -1.90 17.05 4.69
C TYR A 75 -2.56 15.87 5.40
N ILE A 76 -3.76 15.51 4.97
CA ILE A 76 -4.46 14.33 5.48
C ILE A 76 -4.15 13.15 4.56
N VAL A 77 -3.47 12.14 5.11
CA VAL A 77 -3.20 10.86 4.45
C VAL A 77 -4.29 9.88 4.85
N THR A 78 -4.98 9.30 3.87
CA THR A 78 -5.89 8.18 4.08
C THR A 78 -5.18 6.86 3.71
N LEU A 79 -5.00 5.97 4.69
CA LEU A 79 -4.35 4.67 4.49
C LEU A 79 -5.41 3.57 4.32
N GLU A 80 -5.50 3.01 3.11
CA GLU A 80 -6.37 1.87 2.73
C GLU A 80 -7.86 2.07 3.11
N SER A 81 -8.32 3.32 3.22
CA SER A 81 -9.66 3.69 3.73
C SER A 81 -9.94 3.30 5.19
N ILE A 82 -8.92 2.85 5.94
CA ILE A 82 -9.06 2.41 7.34
C ILE A 82 -8.78 3.56 8.30
N VAL A 83 -7.69 4.31 8.08
CA VAL A 83 -7.20 5.32 9.02
C VAL A 83 -6.81 6.61 8.31
N LYS A 84 -7.22 7.75 8.86
CA LYS A 84 -6.79 9.08 8.41
C LYS A 84 -5.74 9.63 9.36
N ARG A 85 -4.61 10.08 8.82
CA ARG A 85 -3.51 10.69 9.57
C ARG A 85 -3.24 12.08 9.05
N LYS A 86 -3.30 13.06 9.95
CA LYS A 86 -2.95 14.45 9.66
C LYS A 86 -1.46 14.62 9.90
N PHE A 87 -0.73 14.95 8.85
CA PHE A 87 0.64 15.43 8.92
C PHE A 87 0.63 16.95 8.88
N ASP A 88 1.34 17.59 9.80
CA ASP A 88 1.50 19.05 9.80
C ASP A 88 2.75 19.40 8.97
N ILE A 89 2.64 20.37 8.06
CA ILE A 89 3.74 20.77 7.19
C ILE A 89 4.80 21.49 8.03
N ASP A 90 6.05 21.06 7.88
CA ASP A 90 7.22 21.62 8.53
C ASP A 90 7.64 22.92 7.81
N PRO A 91 7.92 24.02 8.55
CA PRO A 91 8.37 25.28 7.95
C PRO A 91 9.62 25.10 7.09
N GLY A 92 9.67 25.81 5.96
CA GLY A 92 10.76 25.70 4.99
C GLY A 92 10.49 24.69 3.87
N SER A 93 9.29 24.12 3.82
CA SER A 93 8.80 23.37 2.66
C SER A 93 8.53 24.30 1.47
N THR A 94 8.82 23.87 0.24
CA THR A 94 8.74 24.72 -0.96
C THR A 94 8.11 24.02 -2.15
N LEU A 95 7.45 24.80 -3.02
CA LEU A 95 7.08 24.40 -4.38
C LEU A 95 7.67 25.42 -5.37
N ILE A 96 8.29 24.94 -6.44
CA ILE A 96 8.96 25.79 -7.43
C ILE A 96 8.45 25.42 -8.82
N TRP A 97 7.94 26.42 -9.54
CA TRP A 97 7.53 26.29 -10.93
C TRP A 97 8.57 26.92 -11.85
N ASN A 98 8.84 26.27 -12.98
CA ASN A 98 9.82 26.70 -13.98
C ASN A 98 9.28 26.64 -15.42
N GLY A 99 7.96 26.76 -15.60
CA GLY A 99 7.33 26.58 -16.89
C GLY A 99 5.92 26.03 -16.76
N ASP A 100 5.73 24.72 -16.91
CA ASP A 100 4.39 24.12 -16.84
C ASP A 100 3.76 24.33 -15.45
N PRO A 101 2.56 24.95 -15.34
CA PRO A 101 1.87 25.14 -14.07
C PRO A 101 1.52 23.84 -13.32
N LEU A 102 1.43 22.71 -14.03
CA LEU A 102 1.15 21.39 -13.44
C LEU A 102 2.43 20.64 -13.02
N ASP A 103 3.60 21.11 -13.44
CA ASP A 103 4.89 20.48 -13.16
C ASP A 103 5.73 21.35 -12.22
N ALA A 104 5.32 21.37 -10.94
CA ALA A 104 6.12 21.99 -9.89
C ALA A 104 7.15 21.00 -9.36
N ASP A 105 8.37 21.46 -9.07
CA ASP A 105 9.31 20.72 -8.22
C ASP A 105 8.98 21.01 -6.75
N ILE A 106 8.82 19.96 -5.95
CA ILE A 106 8.41 20.05 -4.55
C ILE A 106 9.52 19.58 -3.62
N SER A 107 9.67 20.30 -2.51
CA SER A 107 10.47 19.86 -1.36
C SER A 107 9.66 20.11 -0.10
N ILE A 108 8.83 19.13 0.25
CA ILE A 108 7.89 19.24 1.38
C ILE A 108 8.29 18.26 2.48
N ASN A 109 8.40 18.77 3.70
CA ASN A 109 8.49 17.98 4.92
C ASN A 109 7.17 18.12 5.66
N ALA A 110 6.63 17.00 6.15
CA ALA A 110 5.45 17.02 7.00
C ALA A 110 5.61 16.02 8.15
N ILE A 111 5.05 16.33 9.31
CA ILE A 111 5.33 15.62 10.56
C ILE A 111 4.01 15.09 11.13
N TYR A 112 4.00 13.80 11.46
CA TYR A 112 2.97 13.19 12.29
C TYR A 112 3.57 12.80 13.65
N THR A 113 3.01 13.33 14.73
CA THR A 113 3.48 13.02 16.09
C THR A 113 2.65 11.90 16.69
N VAL A 114 3.32 10.84 17.16
CA VAL A 114 2.69 9.68 17.81
C VAL A 114 3.31 9.43 19.18
N ARG A 115 2.46 9.26 20.20
CA ARG A 115 2.92 9.01 21.57
C ARG A 115 2.86 7.51 21.88
N THR A 116 4.00 6.84 21.84
CA THR A 116 4.10 5.37 22.05
C THR A 116 5.31 4.98 22.89
N SER A 117 5.35 3.73 23.32
CA SER A 117 6.50 3.08 23.97
C SER A 117 7.52 2.61 22.93
N PRO A 118 8.84 2.80 23.15
CA PRO A 118 9.90 2.21 22.32
C PRO A 118 10.14 0.72 22.58
N ILE A 119 9.49 0.09 23.55
CA ILE A 119 9.82 -1.29 23.98
C ILE A 119 9.91 -2.30 22.82
N ASP A 120 8.99 -2.23 21.86
CA ASP A 120 8.97 -3.14 20.70
C ASP A 120 10.03 -2.76 19.65
N LEU A 121 10.45 -1.50 19.59
CA LEU A 121 11.52 -1.03 18.70
C LEU A 121 12.91 -1.53 19.15
N VAL A 122 13.13 -1.61 20.46
CA VAL A 122 14.43 -1.98 21.07
C VAL A 122 14.40 -3.35 21.76
N ALA A 123 13.40 -4.18 21.44
CA ALA A 123 13.16 -5.45 22.13
C ALA A 123 14.39 -6.37 22.12
N ASP A 124 15.15 -6.39 21.02
CA ASP A 124 16.41 -7.10 20.83
C ASP A 124 17.54 -6.61 21.75
N GLN A 125 17.56 -5.32 22.06
CA GLN A 125 18.61 -4.67 22.86
C GLN A 125 18.41 -4.82 24.38
N ILE A 126 17.18 -5.10 24.82
CA ILE A 126 16.82 -5.09 26.26
C ILE A 126 16.69 -6.49 26.89
N VAL A 127 16.84 -7.58 26.12
CA VAL A 127 16.64 -8.97 26.59
C VAL A 127 17.51 -9.32 27.81
N GLY A 128 18.70 -8.75 27.94
CA GLY A 128 19.63 -9.01 29.04
C GLY A 128 19.48 -8.10 30.26
N LEU A 129 18.55 -7.13 30.22
CA LEU A 129 18.32 -6.21 31.34
C LEU A 129 17.43 -6.83 32.41
N SER A 130 17.48 -6.27 33.63
CA SER A 130 16.55 -6.67 34.69
C SER A 130 15.09 -6.34 34.30
N GLU A 131 14.12 -7.06 34.86
CA GLU A 131 12.70 -6.79 34.58
C GLU A 131 12.30 -5.36 34.95
N ALA A 132 12.87 -4.82 36.03
CA ALA A 132 12.67 -3.43 36.44
C ALA A 132 13.16 -2.44 35.36
N ASP A 133 14.32 -2.68 34.79
CA ASP A 133 14.89 -1.84 33.72
C ASP A 133 14.08 -1.99 32.42
N GLN A 134 13.71 -3.21 32.03
CA GLN A 134 12.86 -3.44 30.84
C GLN A 134 11.50 -2.74 30.97
N ASN A 135 10.92 -2.70 32.17
CA ASN A 135 9.66 -2.01 32.43
C ASN A 135 9.75 -0.49 32.21
N THR A 136 10.93 0.12 32.36
CA THR A 136 11.11 1.56 32.07
C THR A 136 10.87 1.88 30.59
N TYR A 137 11.19 0.94 29.68
CA TYR A 137 10.94 1.10 28.24
C TYR A 137 9.47 1.08 27.86
N LYS A 138 8.54 0.73 28.78
CA LYS A 138 7.09 0.84 28.56
C LYS A 138 6.59 2.29 28.63
N GLN A 139 7.40 3.22 29.13
CA GLN A 139 7.07 4.63 29.18
C GLN A 139 6.86 5.20 27.78
N ARG A 140 5.80 6.01 27.62
CA ARG A 140 5.44 6.58 26.32
C ARG A 140 6.09 7.94 26.07
N TYR A 141 6.76 8.05 24.93
CA TYR A 141 7.38 9.27 24.42
C TYR A 141 6.76 9.67 23.08
N PRO A 142 6.79 10.96 22.72
CA PRO A 142 6.39 11.41 21.39
C PRO A 142 7.50 11.13 20.37
N PHE A 143 7.13 10.41 19.32
CA PHE A 143 7.95 10.17 18.14
C PHE A 143 7.41 10.98 16.98
N LEU A 144 8.32 11.56 16.21
CA LEU A 144 8.06 12.38 15.04
C LEU A 144 8.25 11.52 13.80
N VAL A 145 7.17 11.22 13.09
CA VAL A 145 7.21 10.55 11.79
C VAL A 145 7.25 11.63 10.72
N TYR A 146 8.39 11.80 10.08
CA TYR A 146 8.58 12.70 8.96
C TYR A 146 8.17 12.01 7.65
N LEU A 147 7.31 12.68 6.89
CA LEU A 147 7.03 12.42 5.48
C LEU A 147 7.80 13.45 4.66
N LYS A 148 8.68 12.97 3.77
CA LYS A 148 9.51 13.80 2.89
C LYS A 148 9.07 13.55 1.45
N LEU A 149 8.56 14.58 0.79
CA LEU A 149 8.13 14.56 -0.62
C LEU A 149 9.12 15.38 -1.45
N ARG A 150 9.72 14.77 -2.47
CA ARG A 150 10.75 15.40 -3.33
C ARG A 150 10.47 15.23 -4.81
N GLY A 151 10.95 16.15 -5.64
CA GLY A 151 10.86 16.04 -7.11
C GLY A 151 9.53 16.55 -7.66
N ALA A 152 9.09 16.00 -8.80
CA ALA A 152 7.90 16.50 -9.50
C ALA A 152 6.60 16.30 -8.68
N LEU A 153 5.77 17.34 -8.60
CA LEU A 153 4.49 17.38 -7.87
C LEU A 153 3.55 16.24 -8.26
N MET A 154 3.51 15.91 -9.55
CA MET A 154 2.65 14.87 -10.10
C MET A 154 3.15 13.45 -9.79
N LYS A 155 4.43 13.30 -9.46
CA LYS A 155 5.05 12.02 -9.14
C LYS A 155 6.20 12.21 -8.15
N PRO A 156 5.91 12.57 -6.90
CA PRO A 156 6.94 12.86 -5.94
C PRO A 156 7.62 11.57 -5.47
N GLU A 157 8.91 11.65 -5.21
CA GLU A 157 9.64 10.67 -4.44
C GLU A 157 9.23 10.79 -2.98
N ILE A 158 8.65 9.71 -2.44
CA ILE A 158 8.17 9.64 -1.07
C ILE A 158 9.21 8.90 -0.24
N SER A 159 9.67 9.52 0.84
CA SER A 159 10.53 8.89 1.83
C SER A 159 10.09 9.28 3.25
N PHE A 160 10.55 8.52 4.22
CA PHE A 160 10.21 8.72 5.62
C PHE A 160 11.45 8.84 6.49
N ASP A 161 11.23 9.24 7.73
CA ASP A 161 12.23 9.29 8.79
C ASP A 161 11.49 9.30 10.14
N ILE A 162 12.00 8.58 11.14
CA ILE A 162 11.44 8.59 12.49
C ILE A 162 12.46 9.19 13.43
N GLN A 163 12.04 10.21 14.17
CA GLN A 163 12.91 10.92 15.10
C GLN A 163 12.27 11.07 16.48
N LEU A 164 13.12 11.27 17.48
CA LEU A 164 12.73 11.81 18.78
C LEU A 164 12.81 13.34 18.73
N ARG A 165 12.00 14.01 19.55
CA ARG A 165 12.19 15.45 19.79
C ARG A 165 13.58 15.70 20.37
N PRO A 166 14.20 16.88 20.12
CA PRO A 166 15.55 17.19 20.60
C PRO A 166 15.77 16.90 22.09
N GLU A 167 14.80 17.22 22.94
CA GLU A 167 14.84 16.98 24.39
C GLU A 167 14.77 15.50 24.79
N ASP A 168 14.19 14.65 23.93
CA ASP A 168 14.00 13.22 24.19
C ASP A 168 15.15 12.38 23.64
N LYS A 169 16.09 12.95 22.86
CA LYS A 169 17.20 12.18 22.23
C LYS A 169 18.12 11.49 23.25
N GLY A 170 18.16 11.96 24.50
CA GLY A 170 18.97 11.40 25.58
C GLY A 170 18.31 10.27 26.38
N ILE A 171 17.04 9.93 26.14
CA ILE A 171 16.35 8.88 26.91
C ILE A 171 17.09 7.55 26.80
N PHE A 172 17.15 6.82 27.92
CA PHE A 172 17.86 5.54 28.02
C PHE A 172 19.31 5.61 27.51
N GLY A 173 20.01 6.70 27.82
CA GLY A 173 21.40 6.92 27.38
C GLY A 173 21.56 7.10 25.88
N GLY A 174 20.49 7.44 25.15
CA GLY A 174 20.48 7.58 23.70
C GLY A 174 20.29 6.26 22.93
N ALA A 175 20.05 5.14 23.62
CA ALA A 175 19.84 3.84 22.98
C ALA A 175 18.71 3.85 21.94
N VAL A 176 17.58 4.48 22.28
CA VAL A 176 16.43 4.61 21.36
C VAL A 176 16.80 5.47 20.15
N ASN A 177 17.51 6.59 20.36
CA ASN A 177 17.95 7.45 19.26
C ASN A 177 18.94 6.74 18.34
N ALA A 178 19.85 5.93 18.89
CA ALA A 178 20.78 5.12 18.10
C ALA A 178 20.04 4.06 17.26
N LYS A 179 19.05 3.35 17.83
CA LYS A 179 18.23 2.38 17.09
C LYS A 179 17.42 3.07 15.98
N LEU A 180 16.86 4.26 16.23
CA LEU A 180 16.18 5.05 15.20
C LEU A 180 17.11 5.46 14.06
N ASN A 181 18.33 5.90 14.37
CA ASN A 181 19.32 6.24 13.33
C ASN A 181 19.64 5.04 12.44
N MET A 182 19.86 3.86 13.03
CA MET A 182 20.06 2.61 12.27
C MET A 182 18.82 2.24 11.44
N LEU A 183 17.62 2.36 12.03
CA LEU A 183 16.36 2.10 11.33
C LEU A 183 16.19 3.02 10.11
N ASN A 184 16.56 4.29 10.24
CA ASN A 184 16.45 5.29 9.16
C ASN A 184 17.42 5.02 7.98
N GLU A 185 18.44 4.18 8.17
CA GLU A 185 19.35 3.75 7.11
C GLU A 185 18.81 2.57 6.28
N ASP A 186 17.78 1.86 6.77
CA ASP A 186 17.09 0.78 6.05
C ASP A 186 15.66 1.21 5.66
N PRO A 187 15.44 1.64 4.40
CA PRO A 187 14.12 2.05 3.92
C PRO A 187 13.05 0.98 4.07
N SER A 188 13.40 -0.31 3.96
CA SER A 188 12.42 -1.39 4.10
C SER A 188 11.94 -1.45 5.54
N ALA A 189 12.87 -1.59 6.50
CA ALA A 189 12.56 -1.66 7.93
C ALA A 189 11.84 -0.39 8.42
N LEU A 190 12.32 0.79 7.99
CA LEU A 190 11.71 2.08 8.30
C LEU A 190 10.25 2.15 7.86
N ASN A 191 9.97 1.79 6.61
CA ASN A 191 8.60 1.81 6.08
C ASN A 191 7.66 0.91 6.87
N LYS A 192 8.13 -0.24 7.39
CA LYS A 192 7.32 -1.11 8.26
C LYS A 192 6.97 -0.40 9.56
N GLN A 193 7.95 0.24 10.21
CA GLN A 193 7.74 0.93 11.47
C GLN A 193 6.83 2.16 11.29
N VAL A 194 7.02 2.92 10.22
CA VAL A 194 6.12 4.04 9.86
C VAL A 194 4.70 3.54 9.70
N PHE A 195 4.48 2.47 8.93
CA PHE A 195 3.14 1.91 8.76
C PHE A 195 2.54 1.45 10.10
N ALA A 196 3.31 0.76 10.93
CA ALA A 196 2.87 0.35 12.27
C ALA A 196 2.48 1.56 13.14
N LEU A 197 3.26 2.64 13.12
CA LEU A 197 2.95 3.87 13.86
C LEU A 197 1.69 4.57 13.31
N LEU A 198 1.48 4.57 12.00
CA LEU A 198 0.32 5.19 11.38
C LEU A 198 -0.96 4.34 11.52
N VAL A 199 -0.88 3.02 11.50
CA VAL A 199 -2.06 2.16 11.59
C VAL A 199 -2.34 1.72 13.03
N LEU A 200 -1.31 1.22 13.72
CA LEU A 200 -1.43 0.66 15.07
C LEU A 200 -1.16 1.69 16.17
N GLY A 201 -0.48 2.79 15.86
CA GLY A 201 -0.07 3.79 16.86
C GLY A 201 1.08 3.33 17.75
N ARG A 202 1.82 2.28 17.36
CA ARG A 202 2.97 1.74 18.11
C ARG A 202 4.01 1.10 17.19
N PHE A 203 5.22 0.94 17.69
CA PHE A 203 6.27 0.15 17.05
C PHE A 203 5.91 -1.34 17.03
N ILE A 204 6.57 -2.07 16.13
CA ILE A 204 6.55 -3.54 16.08
C ILE A 204 7.97 -4.05 16.22
N GLN A 205 8.11 -5.28 16.71
CA GLN A 205 9.41 -5.94 16.77
C GLN A 205 9.88 -6.34 15.38
N GLU A 206 11.19 -6.36 15.14
CA GLU A 206 11.76 -6.78 13.86
C GLU A 206 11.49 -8.26 13.57
N ASN A 207 11.46 -9.10 14.62
CA ASN A 207 11.16 -10.53 14.55
C ASN A 207 10.02 -10.92 15.51
N PRO A 208 8.76 -10.56 15.19
CA PRO A 208 7.62 -10.82 16.07
C PRO A 208 7.33 -12.32 16.25
N LEU A 209 7.84 -13.17 15.35
CA LEU A 209 7.69 -14.63 15.38
C LEU A 209 8.70 -15.32 16.31
N GLN A 210 9.81 -14.67 16.68
CA GLN A 210 10.80 -15.24 17.61
C GLN A 210 10.44 -14.97 19.08
N SER A 211 9.58 -13.98 19.33
CA SER A 211 9.23 -13.47 20.66
C SER A 211 7.89 -14.00 21.19
N GLY A 212 7.47 -15.19 20.76
CA GLY A 212 6.14 -15.74 21.05
C GLY A 212 5.89 -16.22 22.49
N ALA A 213 6.88 -16.17 23.39
CA ALA A 213 6.73 -16.86 24.68
C ALA A 213 6.08 -16.05 25.81
N ASN A 214 6.37 -14.75 25.99
CA ASN A 214 6.12 -14.13 27.32
C ASN A 214 5.42 -12.76 27.36
N MET A 215 4.97 -12.18 26.26
CA MET A 215 4.27 -10.88 26.29
C MET A 215 3.00 -10.97 25.46
N GLY A 216 1.84 -10.84 26.11
CA GLY A 216 0.49 -11.01 25.54
C GLY A 216 0.22 -10.19 24.28
N ALA A 217 0.71 -10.69 23.15
CA ALA A 217 0.46 -10.13 21.83
C ALA A 217 -0.98 -10.42 21.44
N SER A 218 -1.85 -9.43 21.65
CA SER A 218 -3.25 -9.42 21.19
C SER A 218 -3.35 -9.83 19.72
N THR A 219 -4.36 -10.61 19.37
CA THR A 219 -4.73 -11.13 18.03
C THR A 219 -4.61 -10.09 16.90
N VAL A 220 -4.84 -8.80 17.22
CA VAL A 220 -4.67 -7.66 16.30
C VAL A 220 -3.23 -7.48 15.79
N VAL A 221 -2.20 -7.64 16.64
CA VAL A 221 -0.78 -7.51 16.24
C VAL A 221 -0.39 -8.61 15.26
N ARG A 222 -0.83 -9.83 15.55
CA ARG A 222 -0.54 -11.03 14.73
C ARG A 222 -1.15 -10.89 13.34
N SER A 223 -2.42 -10.46 13.27
CA SER A 223 -3.13 -10.25 12.00
C SER A 223 -2.55 -9.13 11.10
N THR A 224 -2.03 -8.04 11.69
CA THR A 224 -1.40 -6.95 10.91
C THR A 224 -0.01 -7.31 10.41
N VAL A 225 0.79 -8.02 11.22
CA VAL A 225 2.11 -8.54 10.82
C VAL A 225 1.97 -9.59 9.72
N GLY A 226 0.96 -10.46 9.81
CA GLY A 226 0.64 -11.43 8.77
C GLY A 226 0.41 -10.79 7.41
N LYS A 227 -0.48 -9.80 7.34
CA LYS A 227 -0.76 -9.04 6.11
C LYS A 227 0.47 -8.31 5.55
N PHE A 228 1.36 -7.85 6.44
CA PHE A 228 2.61 -7.21 6.04
C PHE A 228 3.61 -8.21 5.43
N LEU A 229 3.86 -9.36 6.07
CA LEU A 229 4.71 -10.45 5.57
C LEU A 229 4.21 -10.96 4.22
N SER A 230 2.90 -11.17 4.10
CA SER A 230 2.22 -11.47 2.85
C SER A 230 2.57 -10.49 1.73
N SER A 231 2.47 -9.19 2.01
CA SER A 231 2.75 -8.14 1.01
C SER A 231 4.21 -8.10 0.56
N GLU A 232 5.18 -8.40 1.43
CA GLU A 232 6.61 -8.41 1.09
C GLU A 232 7.02 -9.70 0.37
N LEU A 233 6.45 -10.85 0.78
CA LEU A 233 6.63 -12.13 0.08
C LEU A 233 6.04 -12.07 -1.34
N ASN A 234 4.89 -11.41 -1.50
CA ASN A 234 4.27 -11.13 -2.81
C ASN A 234 5.13 -10.24 -3.72
N LYS A 235 5.96 -9.35 -3.15
CA LYS A 235 6.88 -8.49 -3.92
C LYS A 235 8.18 -9.20 -4.29
N LEU A 236 8.70 -10.06 -3.42
CA LEU A 236 9.92 -10.84 -3.67
C LEU A 236 9.69 -11.91 -4.76
N SER A 237 8.52 -12.56 -4.73
CA SER A 237 8.14 -13.62 -5.65
C SER A 237 8.06 -13.18 -7.11
N ALA A 238 7.55 -11.98 -7.37
CA ALA A 238 7.45 -11.40 -8.71
C ALA A 238 8.82 -11.23 -9.40
N LYS A 239 9.93 -11.23 -8.63
CA LYS A 239 11.31 -11.16 -9.16
C LYS A 239 11.97 -12.53 -9.35
N LEU A 240 11.56 -13.55 -8.62
CA LEU A 240 12.25 -14.85 -8.56
C LEU A 240 11.84 -15.82 -9.67
N VAL A 241 10.60 -15.74 -10.17
CA VAL A 241 10.11 -16.62 -11.25
C VAL A 241 9.32 -15.81 -12.31
N PRO A 242 9.97 -15.39 -13.41
CA PRO A 242 9.30 -14.67 -14.49
C PRO A 242 8.09 -15.45 -15.04
N GLY A 243 6.93 -14.80 -15.07
CA GLY A 243 5.69 -15.38 -15.60
C GLY A 243 4.89 -16.26 -14.62
N VAL A 244 5.25 -16.27 -13.33
CA VAL A 244 4.43 -16.86 -12.26
C VAL A 244 4.08 -15.79 -11.24
N GLU A 245 2.78 -15.60 -10.99
CA GLU A 245 2.27 -14.76 -9.90
C GLU A 245 2.23 -15.63 -8.64
N LEU A 246 2.94 -15.26 -7.56
CA LEU A 246 2.78 -15.93 -6.26
C LEU A 246 2.01 -15.00 -5.32
N ASN A 247 1.06 -15.58 -4.58
CA ASN A 247 0.28 -14.91 -3.55
C ASN A 247 0.50 -15.60 -2.19
N PHE A 248 0.71 -14.80 -1.16
CA PHE A 248 0.84 -15.21 0.23
C PHE A 248 -0.18 -14.42 1.05
N ASP A 249 -0.98 -15.09 1.88
CA ASP A 249 -1.84 -14.47 2.90
C ASP A 249 -1.52 -15.13 4.26
N VAL A 250 -1.55 -14.37 5.35
CA VAL A 250 -1.25 -14.90 6.68
C VAL A 250 -2.40 -14.54 7.60
N GLN A 251 -2.99 -15.57 8.20
CA GLN A 251 -4.14 -15.48 9.07
C GLN A 251 -3.77 -15.99 10.45
N SER A 252 -3.91 -15.14 11.47
CA SER A 252 -3.73 -15.53 12.86
C SER A 252 -5.01 -15.33 13.65
N TYR A 253 -5.43 -16.36 14.39
CA TYR A 253 -6.62 -16.36 15.23
C TYR A 253 -6.41 -17.27 16.44
N ASP A 254 -7.30 -17.17 17.43
CA ASP A 254 -7.30 -18.09 18.57
C ASP A 254 -8.24 -19.26 18.24
N ASP A 255 -7.71 -20.48 18.24
CA ASP A 255 -8.43 -21.73 18.05
C ASP A 255 -8.89 -22.27 19.41
N TYR A 256 -10.12 -22.78 19.47
CA TYR A 256 -10.75 -23.27 20.69
C TYR A 256 -11.15 -24.76 20.58
N GLU A 257 -10.73 -25.46 19.53
CA GLU A 257 -11.03 -26.89 19.31
C GLU A 257 -10.64 -27.80 20.50
N SER A 258 -9.59 -27.43 21.25
CA SER A 258 -9.12 -28.17 22.43
C SER A 258 -9.86 -27.80 23.73
N GLY A 259 -10.80 -26.85 23.68
CA GLY A 259 -11.52 -26.32 24.85
C GLY A 259 -10.76 -25.24 25.64
N GLN A 260 -9.57 -24.83 25.18
CA GLN A 260 -8.80 -23.68 25.65
C GLN A 260 -8.34 -22.84 24.44
N ALA A 261 -8.08 -21.54 24.65
CA ALA A 261 -7.58 -20.67 23.59
C ALA A 261 -6.14 -21.05 23.22
N GLU A 262 -5.94 -21.56 22.01
CA GLU A 262 -4.63 -21.87 21.42
C GLU A 262 -4.39 -20.95 20.22
N GLY A 263 -3.26 -20.21 20.24
CA GLY A 263 -2.90 -19.34 19.12
C GLY A 263 -2.63 -20.17 17.86
N ARG A 264 -3.33 -19.87 16.77
CA ARG A 264 -3.16 -20.50 15.46
C ARG A 264 -2.78 -19.46 14.43
N THR A 265 -1.71 -19.73 13.69
CA THR A 265 -1.28 -18.92 12.55
C THR A 265 -1.13 -19.81 11.33
N GLN A 266 -1.80 -19.43 10.25
CA GLN A 266 -1.82 -20.12 8.97
C GLN A 266 -1.30 -19.20 7.88
N VAL A 267 -0.59 -19.78 6.91
CA VAL A 267 -0.10 -19.09 5.73
C VAL A 267 -0.73 -19.74 4.50
N ASP A 268 -1.60 -19.00 3.81
CA ASP A 268 -2.10 -19.35 2.50
C ASP A 268 -1.03 -19.05 1.46
N ILE A 269 -0.66 -20.04 0.67
CA ILE A 269 0.32 -19.92 -0.40
C ILE A 269 -0.39 -20.28 -1.69
N GLY A 270 -0.30 -19.41 -2.69
CA GLY A 270 -0.80 -19.67 -4.02
C GLY A 270 0.19 -19.28 -5.10
N ALA A 271 0.12 -20.00 -6.22
CA ALA A 271 0.88 -19.74 -7.42
C ALA A 271 -0.05 -19.81 -8.63
N LYS A 272 -0.07 -18.75 -9.43
CA LYS A 272 -0.86 -18.62 -10.65
C LYS A 272 0.07 -18.43 -11.84
N LYS A 273 -0.17 -19.22 -12.88
CA LYS A 273 0.54 -19.14 -14.17
C LYS A 273 -0.46 -19.03 -15.31
N GLN A 274 -0.23 -18.05 -16.17
CA GLN A 274 -0.99 -17.87 -17.41
C GLN A 274 -0.13 -18.28 -18.61
N LEU A 275 -0.72 -19.09 -19.48
CA LEU A 275 -0.08 -19.72 -20.64
C LEU A 275 -0.95 -19.49 -21.88
N PHE A 276 -0.33 -19.61 -23.06
CA PHE A 276 -1.01 -19.50 -24.36
C PHE A 276 -1.77 -18.18 -24.56
N ASN A 277 -1.10 -17.03 -24.37
CA ASN A 277 -1.72 -15.70 -24.40
C ASN A 277 -2.92 -15.62 -23.44
N GLU A 278 -2.70 -16.02 -22.19
CA GLU A 278 -3.70 -16.02 -21.11
C GLU A 278 -4.93 -16.90 -21.39
N ARG A 279 -4.83 -17.86 -22.30
CA ARG A 279 -5.92 -18.81 -22.57
C ARG A 279 -5.97 -19.95 -21.58
N LEU A 280 -4.83 -20.39 -21.05
CA LEU A 280 -4.77 -21.38 -19.98
C LEU A 280 -4.30 -20.70 -18.70
N THR A 281 -5.06 -20.82 -17.64
CA THR A 281 -4.70 -20.36 -16.30
C THR A 281 -4.60 -21.57 -15.39
N VAL A 282 -3.43 -21.79 -14.81
CA VAL A 282 -3.19 -22.83 -13.79
C VAL A 282 -2.95 -22.12 -12.48
N GLN A 283 -3.69 -22.50 -11.45
CA GLN A 283 -3.56 -22.02 -10.09
C GLN A 283 -3.32 -23.22 -9.19
N VAL A 284 -2.28 -23.16 -8.38
CA VAL A 284 -2.03 -24.13 -7.32
C VAL A 284 -1.91 -23.38 -6.00
N GLY A 285 -2.35 -23.97 -4.92
CA GLY A 285 -2.21 -23.38 -3.60
C GLY A 285 -2.41 -24.38 -2.48
N GLY A 286 -2.24 -23.89 -1.26
CA GLY A 286 -2.46 -24.65 -0.05
C GLY A 286 -2.19 -23.80 1.19
N VAL A 287 -2.52 -24.38 2.34
CA VAL A 287 -2.43 -23.71 3.64
C VAL A 287 -1.38 -24.40 4.48
N VAL A 288 -0.51 -23.61 5.11
CA VAL A 288 0.56 -24.10 6.00
C VAL A 288 0.37 -23.52 7.40
N ASP A 289 0.17 -24.37 8.41
CA ASP A 289 0.14 -23.94 9.81
C ASP A 289 1.57 -23.62 10.27
N VAL A 290 1.85 -22.42 10.78
CA VAL A 290 3.22 -21.99 11.20
C VAL A 290 3.34 -21.78 12.70
N GLU A 291 2.29 -22.10 13.45
CA GLU A 291 2.23 -22.01 14.92
C GLU A 291 1.53 -23.26 15.49
N GLY A 292 1.87 -23.64 16.72
CA GLY A 292 1.28 -24.79 17.44
C GLY A 292 1.88 -26.16 17.08
N GLU A 293 1.35 -27.23 17.68
CA GLU A 293 1.85 -28.61 17.43
C GLU A 293 1.64 -29.07 15.97
N ARG A 294 0.65 -28.51 15.27
CA ARG A 294 0.38 -28.79 13.86
C ARG A 294 1.44 -28.24 12.91
N ALA A 295 2.13 -27.16 13.30
CA ALA A 295 3.27 -26.65 12.52
C ALA A 295 4.42 -27.66 12.41
N LYS A 296 4.53 -28.59 13.38
CA LYS A 296 5.53 -29.68 13.38
C LYS A 296 5.16 -30.84 12.46
N GLN A 297 3.93 -30.88 11.96
CA GLN A 297 3.41 -31.94 11.07
C GLN A 297 3.34 -31.50 9.60
N ASN A 298 3.83 -30.30 9.26
CA ASN A 298 3.84 -29.81 7.90
C ASN A 298 4.65 -30.71 6.96
N SER A 299 4.07 -31.03 5.80
CA SER A 299 4.72 -31.75 4.72
C SER A 299 4.68 -30.93 3.43
N ALA A 300 5.66 -31.11 2.54
CA ALA A 300 5.73 -30.37 1.27
C ALA A 300 4.49 -30.58 0.36
N SER A 301 3.74 -31.65 0.57
CA SER A 301 2.46 -31.95 -0.08
C SER A 301 1.32 -30.99 0.30
N ASN A 302 1.43 -30.27 1.42
CA ASN A 302 0.39 -29.35 1.91
C ASN A 302 0.28 -28.06 1.08
N ILE A 303 1.28 -27.78 0.24
CA ILE A 303 1.36 -26.56 -0.60
C ILE A 303 0.68 -26.77 -1.97
N THR A 304 0.35 -28.01 -2.33
CA THR A 304 -0.25 -28.37 -3.64
C THR A 304 -1.63 -29.01 -3.50
N THR A 305 -2.36 -28.69 -2.43
CA THR A 305 -3.65 -29.32 -2.11
C THR A 305 -4.81 -28.73 -2.91
N ASP A 306 -4.71 -27.45 -3.27
CA ASP A 306 -5.70 -26.74 -4.07
C ASP A 306 -5.19 -26.54 -5.49
N VAL A 307 -5.91 -27.06 -6.47
CA VAL A 307 -5.55 -26.95 -7.88
C VAL A 307 -6.76 -26.47 -8.66
N THR A 308 -6.60 -25.39 -9.42
CA THR A 308 -7.61 -24.92 -10.37
C THR A 308 -7.00 -24.71 -11.75
N VAL A 309 -7.63 -25.29 -12.76
CA VAL A 309 -7.23 -25.15 -14.16
C VAL A 309 -8.39 -24.57 -14.95
N GLU A 310 -8.17 -23.42 -15.58
CA GLU A 310 -9.17 -22.75 -16.42
C GLU A 310 -8.65 -22.56 -17.84
N TYR A 311 -9.46 -22.92 -18.84
CA TYR A 311 -9.16 -22.72 -20.25
C TYR A 311 -10.23 -21.87 -20.96
N LYS A 312 -9.82 -20.75 -21.56
CA LYS A 312 -10.68 -19.88 -22.38
C LYS A 312 -10.92 -20.50 -23.76
N LEU A 313 -12.16 -20.90 -24.00
CA LEU A 313 -12.61 -21.46 -25.28
C LEU A 313 -12.70 -20.37 -26.35
N THR A 314 -13.08 -19.15 -25.97
CA THR A 314 -13.14 -17.98 -26.86
C THR A 314 -12.10 -16.93 -26.50
N LYS A 315 -11.62 -16.16 -27.49
CA LYS A 315 -10.62 -15.09 -27.29
C LYS A 315 -11.10 -13.99 -26.35
N ASP A 316 -12.40 -13.73 -26.36
CA ASP A 316 -13.07 -12.76 -25.47
C ASP A 316 -13.36 -13.33 -24.07
N GLY A 317 -13.00 -14.59 -23.79
CA GLY A 317 -13.16 -15.21 -22.47
C GLY A 317 -14.61 -15.48 -22.06
N ARG A 318 -15.60 -15.34 -22.95
CA ARG A 318 -17.01 -15.58 -22.63
C ARG A 318 -17.31 -17.04 -22.33
N TYR A 319 -16.63 -17.98 -22.97
CA TYR A 319 -16.77 -19.41 -22.69
C TYR A 319 -15.47 -19.94 -22.10
N ARG A 320 -15.56 -20.62 -20.95
CA ARG A 320 -14.40 -21.19 -20.26
C ARG A 320 -14.71 -22.59 -19.76
N LEU A 321 -13.70 -23.43 -19.71
CA LEU A 321 -13.75 -24.75 -19.09
C LEU A 321 -12.91 -24.66 -17.82
N LYS A 322 -13.47 -25.05 -16.67
CA LYS A 322 -12.82 -24.98 -15.36
C LYS A 322 -12.80 -26.36 -14.73
N GLY A 323 -11.63 -26.84 -14.36
CA GLY A 323 -11.45 -27.98 -13.45
C GLY A 323 -10.89 -27.48 -12.14
N PHE A 324 -11.33 -28.07 -11.03
CA PHE A 324 -10.80 -27.74 -9.71
C PHE A 324 -10.75 -28.97 -8.81
N SER A 325 -9.80 -28.95 -7.89
CA SER A 325 -9.70 -29.83 -6.74
C SER A 325 -9.33 -28.96 -5.56
N HIS A 326 -10.18 -28.91 -4.54
CA HIS A 326 -9.96 -28.13 -3.33
C HIS A 326 -9.98 -29.05 -2.13
N ASN A 327 -9.07 -28.85 -1.20
CA ASN A 327 -9.02 -29.60 0.04
C ASN A 327 -9.56 -28.72 1.17
N GLN A 328 -10.78 -29.02 1.64
CA GLN A 328 -11.39 -28.33 2.78
C GLN A 328 -11.15 -29.17 4.04
N TYR A 329 -10.61 -28.56 5.09
CA TYR A 329 -10.41 -29.23 6.36
C TYR A 329 -11.62 -29.02 7.26
N GLU A 330 -12.31 -30.10 7.63
CA GLU A 330 -13.52 -30.05 8.47
C GLU A 330 -13.25 -30.78 9.80
N GLY A 331 -12.51 -30.10 10.70
CA GLY A 331 -12.34 -30.48 12.10
C GLY A 331 -11.58 -31.78 12.41
N ALA A 332 -11.31 -31.99 13.70
CA ALA A 332 -10.48 -33.09 14.21
C ALA A 332 -11.10 -34.50 14.07
N LEU A 333 -12.39 -34.62 13.74
CA LEU A 333 -13.12 -35.91 13.69
C LEU A 333 -13.36 -36.43 12.27
N GLU A 334 -13.40 -35.59 11.23
CA GLU A 334 -13.78 -35.99 9.85
C GLU A 334 -12.62 -35.96 8.84
N GLY A 335 -11.51 -35.28 9.14
CA GLY A 335 -10.30 -35.31 8.30
C GLY A 335 -10.35 -34.40 7.07
N GLN A 336 -9.50 -34.69 6.07
CA GLN A 336 -9.39 -33.88 4.84
C GLN A 336 -10.52 -34.24 3.87
N LEU A 337 -11.38 -33.26 3.52
CA LEU A 337 -12.42 -33.41 2.50
C LEU A 337 -11.94 -32.82 1.18
N VAL A 338 -11.69 -33.68 0.19
CA VAL A 338 -11.27 -33.26 -1.15
C VAL A 338 -12.50 -33.13 -2.06
N GLU A 339 -12.82 -31.90 -2.47
CA GLU A 339 -13.86 -31.60 -3.44
C GLU A 339 -13.23 -31.44 -4.84
N THR A 340 -13.60 -32.32 -5.78
CA THR A 340 -13.12 -32.25 -7.17
C THR A 340 -14.29 -32.09 -8.14
N GLY A 341 -14.15 -31.16 -9.09
CA GLY A 341 -15.20 -30.86 -10.05
C GLY A 341 -14.70 -30.35 -11.40
N ILE A 342 -15.56 -30.48 -12.40
CA ILE A 342 -15.38 -29.89 -13.73
C ILE A 342 -16.64 -29.11 -14.08
N GLY A 343 -16.48 -27.89 -14.60
CA GLY A 343 -17.56 -27.00 -14.97
C GLY A 343 -17.29 -26.23 -16.27
N VAL A 344 -18.36 -25.75 -16.87
CA VAL A 344 -18.32 -24.80 -17.99
C VAL A 344 -18.84 -23.47 -17.49
N VAL A 345 -18.07 -22.40 -17.74
CA VAL A 345 -18.39 -21.04 -17.30
C VAL A 345 -18.76 -20.20 -18.51
N TYR A 346 -19.90 -19.53 -18.44
CA TYR A 346 -20.35 -18.55 -19.43
C TYR A 346 -20.48 -17.17 -18.80
N VAL A 347 -19.71 -16.19 -19.29
CA VAL A 347 -19.73 -14.80 -18.81
C VAL A 347 -20.16 -13.89 -19.96
N ARG A 348 -21.10 -12.98 -19.69
CA ARG A 348 -21.59 -12.01 -20.68
C ARG A 348 -21.98 -10.69 -20.01
N ASP A 349 -21.41 -9.59 -20.48
CA ASP A 349 -21.81 -8.24 -20.09
C ASP A 349 -23.07 -7.80 -20.86
N PHE A 350 -24.02 -7.17 -20.15
CA PHE A 350 -25.24 -6.65 -20.76
C PHE A 350 -25.77 -5.43 -20.01
N ASN A 351 -26.32 -4.46 -20.76
CA ASN A 351 -26.91 -3.24 -20.16
C ASN A 351 -28.41 -3.40 -19.86
N ARG A 352 -29.06 -4.44 -20.40
CA ARG A 352 -30.49 -4.73 -20.18
C ARG A 352 -30.71 -6.24 -20.11
N TRP A 353 -31.44 -6.73 -19.10
CA TRP A 353 -31.72 -8.16 -18.89
C TRP A 353 -32.27 -8.90 -20.13
N LYS A 354 -33.08 -8.22 -20.95
CA LYS A 354 -33.63 -8.75 -22.21
C LYS A 354 -32.56 -9.08 -23.28
N GLN A 355 -31.31 -8.62 -23.11
CA GLN A 355 -30.20 -8.85 -24.03
C GLN A 355 -29.38 -10.10 -23.66
N PHE A 356 -29.52 -10.62 -22.44
CA PHE A 356 -28.81 -11.82 -21.99
C PHE A 356 -29.19 -13.07 -22.81
N PHE A 357 -30.48 -13.24 -23.10
CA PHE A 357 -31.03 -14.38 -23.85
C PHE A 357 -31.07 -14.19 -25.37
N ARG A 358 -30.65 -13.03 -25.90
CA ARG A 358 -30.63 -12.78 -27.36
C ARG A 358 -29.28 -13.16 -27.94
N ALA A 359 -29.28 -13.94 -29.02
CA ALA A 359 -28.08 -14.27 -29.78
C ALA A 359 -27.33 -12.99 -30.23
N PRO A 360 -25.98 -12.98 -30.23
CA PRO A 360 -25.22 -11.80 -30.60
C PRO A 360 -25.51 -11.41 -32.04
N TRP A 361 -26.16 -10.26 -32.25
CA TRP A 361 -26.33 -9.70 -33.58
C TRP A 361 -24.95 -9.29 -34.08
N LYS A 362 -24.47 -9.98 -35.11
CA LYS A 362 -23.24 -9.60 -35.82
C LYS A 362 -23.49 -8.21 -36.41
N LYS A 363 -22.86 -7.16 -35.86
CA LYS A 363 -22.76 -5.88 -36.57
C LYS A 363 -22.02 -6.16 -37.86
N ARG A 364 -22.75 -6.14 -38.98
CA ARG A 364 -22.17 -6.07 -40.33
C ARG A 364 -21.54 -4.70 -40.42
N ASP A 365 -20.22 -4.65 -40.60
CA ASP A 365 -19.53 -3.43 -41.01
C ASP A 365 -20.19 -2.90 -42.27
N SER A 366 -20.86 -1.77 -42.14
CA SER A 366 -21.27 -0.91 -43.24
C SER A 366 -20.22 0.19 -43.40
N SER A 367 -19.04 -0.17 -43.92
CA SER A 367 -18.20 0.76 -44.67
C SER A 367 -18.29 0.35 -46.14
N LYS A 368 -19.32 0.86 -46.80
CA LYS A 368 -19.41 0.83 -48.25
C LYS A 368 -18.55 1.97 -48.80
N THR A 369 -17.63 1.60 -49.70
CA THR A 369 -17.22 2.33 -50.91
C THR A 369 -16.63 3.73 -50.77
N GLU A 370 -15.36 3.86 -51.16
CA GLU A 370 -15.03 4.47 -52.46
C GLU A 370 -13.95 3.62 -53.15
N LYS A 371 -14.08 3.50 -54.47
CA LYS A 371 -13.31 2.66 -55.41
C LYS A 371 -12.50 3.61 -56.32
N PRO A 372 -11.57 3.07 -57.13
CA PRO A 372 -10.18 3.50 -57.31
C PRO A 372 -9.95 4.91 -57.84
#